data_AF-A0A5N5WE20-F1
#
_entry.id   AF-A0A5N5WE20-F1
#
_cell.length_a   1.000
_cell.length_b   1.000
_cell.length_c   1.000
_cell.angle_alpha   90.00
_cell.angle_beta   90.00
_cell.angle_gamma   90.00
#
_symmetry.space_group_name_H-M   'P 1'
#
loop_
_entity.id
_entity.type
_entity.pdbx_description
1 polymer ?
#
loop_
_entity_poly.entity_id
_entity_poly.type
_entity_poly.pdbx_seq_one_letter_code
_entity_poly.pdbx_strand_id
1 'polypeptide(L)'
;MGMHHSTYFAYGLHVTIDAHPWEEAERVEAELARLNDRCPDVHHLAAGDYDNDQFFLVTRCTEVTPGQFEHITATTVPAERQADWNRQLGEAAEALGYSRITEPGWLVVPDLG
;
A
#
# COMPACT_ATOMS: atom_id res chain seq x y z
N MET A 1 -15.04 -14.56 20.79
CA MET A 1 -14.74 -13.39 19.96
C MET A 1 -13.68 -13.85 18.99
N GLY A 2 -14.01 -13.98 17.71
CA GLY A 2 -13.09 -14.51 16.71
C GLY A 2 -12.15 -13.40 16.27
N MET A 3 -10.84 -13.64 16.31
CA MET A 3 -9.84 -12.75 15.73
C MET A 3 -10.09 -12.68 14.22
N HIS A 4 -10.29 -11.47 13.69
CA HIS A 4 -10.49 -11.26 12.27
C HIS A 4 -9.12 -11.20 11.62
N HIS A 5 -8.78 -12.25 10.88
CA HIS A 5 -7.52 -12.33 10.14
C HIS A 5 -7.81 -11.98 8.69
N SER A 6 -7.35 -10.82 8.26
CA SER A 6 -7.37 -10.42 6.86
C SER A 6 -5.94 -10.47 6.32
N THR A 7 -5.78 -10.74 5.03
CA THR A 7 -4.47 -10.70 4.39
C THR A 7 -4.61 -9.94 3.10
N TYR A 8 -3.87 -8.85 2.97
CA TYR A 8 -3.89 -8.04 1.76
C TYR A 8 -2.77 -8.46 0.83
N PHE A 9 -3.12 -8.66 -0.43
CA PHE A 9 -2.17 -8.82 -1.52
C PHE A 9 -2.15 -7.53 -2.34
N ALA A 10 -1.02 -6.83 -2.30
CA ALA A 10 -0.92 -5.46 -2.82
C ALA A 10 0.33 -5.26 -3.67
N TYR A 11 0.30 -4.24 -4.53
CA TYR A 11 1.51 -3.72 -5.17
C TYR A 11 1.81 -2.35 -4.59
N GLY A 12 3.01 -2.14 -4.05
CA GLY A 12 3.32 -0.94 -3.30
C GLY A 12 4.69 -0.92 -2.68
N LEU A 13 4.88 0.02 -1.76
CA LEU A 13 6.08 0.17 -0.94
C LEU A 13 5.68 0.31 0.53
N HIS A 14 6.58 -0.14 1.41
CA HIS A 14 6.46 0.09 2.84
C HIS A 14 7.12 1.42 3.21
N VAL A 15 6.47 2.20 4.07
CA VAL A 15 6.95 3.49 4.56
C VAL A 15 7.21 3.39 6.06
N THR A 16 8.45 3.64 6.48
CA THR A 16 8.76 3.74 7.92
C THR A 16 8.43 5.14 8.42
N ILE A 17 7.39 5.21 9.24
CA ILE A 17 6.92 6.45 9.90
C ILE A 17 7.24 6.41 11.39
N ASP A 18 7.48 7.59 11.99
CA ASP A 18 7.65 7.72 13.44
C ASP A 18 6.32 8.01 14.17
N ALA A 19 5.27 8.33 13.41
CA ALA A 19 3.92 8.60 13.90
C ALA A 19 3.06 7.32 13.87
N HIS A 20 1.85 7.39 14.43
CA HIS A 20 0.91 6.27 14.32
C HIS A 20 0.33 6.18 12.90
N PRO A 21 0.16 4.97 12.33
CA PRO A 21 -0.37 4.79 10.98
C PRO A 21 -1.75 5.41 10.74
N TRP A 22 -2.61 5.48 11.76
CA TRP A 22 -3.93 6.11 11.65
C TRP A 22 -3.86 7.63 11.52
N GLU A 23 -2.94 8.30 12.23
CA GLU A 23 -2.71 9.75 12.08
C GLU A 23 -2.17 10.07 10.70
N GLU A 24 -1.28 9.19 10.21
CA GLU A 24 -0.67 9.35 8.90
C GLU A 24 -1.65 9.09 7.76
N ALA A 25 -2.58 8.15 7.92
CA ALA A 25 -3.62 7.85 6.94
C ALA A 25 -4.46 9.07 6.57
N GLU A 26 -4.95 9.82 7.58
CA GLU A 26 -5.75 11.04 7.34
C GLU A 26 -4.96 12.11 6.57
N ARG A 27 -3.70 12.32 6.96
CA ARG A 27 -2.80 13.27 6.28
C ARG A 27 -2.58 12.86 4.83
N VAL A 28 -2.27 11.60 4.60
CA VAL A 28 -1.94 11.06 3.28
C VAL A 28 -3.16 11.04 2.37
N GLU A 29 -4.35 10.74 2.88
CA GLU A 29 -5.59 10.81 2.10
C GLU A 29 -5.81 12.22 1.53
N ALA A 30 -5.65 13.26 2.35
CA ALA A 30 -5.80 14.64 1.93
C ALA A 30 -4.76 15.07 0.89
N GLU A 31 -3.50 14.65 1.03
CA GLU A 31 -2.43 14.99 0.09
C GLU A 31 -2.53 14.17 -1.22
N LEU A 32 -2.88 12.88 -1.16
CA LEU A 32 -3.09 12.06 -2.35
C LEU A 32 -4.24 12.58 -3.21
N ALA A 33 -5.31 13.09 -2.59
CA ALA A 33 -6.40 13.75 -3.32
C ALA A 33 -5.92 14.94 -4.17
N ARG A 34 -4.88 15.67 -3.72
CA ARG A 34 -4.26 16.77 -4.49
C ARG A 34 -3.30 16.26 -5.57
N LEU A 35 -2.77 15.05 -5.41
CA LEU A 35 -1.85 14.41 -6.35
C LEU A 35 -2.57 13.53 -7.37
N ASN A 36 -3.90 13.41 -7.30
CA ASN A 36 -4.70 12.51 -8.13
C ASN A 36 -4.46 12.68 -9.65
N ASP A 37 -4.15 13.89 -10.12
CA ASP A 37 -3.83 14.12 -11.55
C ASP A 37 -2.48 13.49 -11.98
N ARG A 38 -1.57 13.26 -11.04
CA ARG A 38 -0.21 12.73 -11.29
C ARG A 38 -0.04 11.27 -10.85
N CYS A 39 -0.70 10.91 -9.77
CA CYS A 39 -0.64 9.61 -9.10
C CYS A 39 -2.06 9.05 -8.84
N PRO A 40 -2.90 8.90 -9.88
CA PRO A 40 -4.31 8.52 -9.73
C PRO A 40 -4.52 7.13 -9.12
N ASP A 41 -3.54 6.23 -9.27
CA ASP A 41 -3.66 4.86 -8.80
C ASP A 41 -3.13 4.69 -7.36
N VAL A 42 -2.47 5.70 -6.79
CA VAL A 42 -1.84 5.56 -5.47
C VAL A 42 -2.85 5.77 -4.35
N HIS A 43 -2.88 4.81 -3.44
CA HIS A 43 -3.65 4.81 -2.20
C HIS A 43 -2.73 4.49 -1.02
N HIS A 44 -3.26 4.60 0.20
CA HIS A 44 -2.57 4.13 1.40
C HIS A 44 -3.19 2.84 1.93
N LEU A 45 -2.40 2.07 2.66
CA LEU A 45 -2.84 0.92 3.44
C LEU A 45 -2.16 1.01 4.80
N ALA A 46 -2.96 0.97 5.86
CA ALA A 46 -2.50 0.74 7.23
C ALA A 46 -3.01 -0.63 7.65
N ALA A 47 -2.09 -1.55 7.94
CA ALA A 47 -2.40 -2.92 8.34
C ALA A 47 -1.21 -3.51 9.09
N GLY A 48 -1.46 -4.45 10.00
CA GLY A 48 -0.38 -5.07 10.76
C GLY A 48 -0.87 -5.80 12.01
N ASP A 49 -0.04 -5.77 13.04
CA ASP A 49 -0.39 -6.32 14.35
C ASP A 49 -1.03 -5.23 15.21
N TYR A 50 -1.86 -5.63 16.16
CA TYR A 50 -2.63 -4.75 17.05
C TYR A 50 -1.80 -3.63 17.71
N ASP A 51 -0.52 -3.91 17.99
CA ASP A 51 0.42 -2.95 18.60
C ASP A 51 1.40 -2.31 17.59
N ASN A 52 1.46 -2.82 16.34
CA ASN A 52 2.48 -2.44 15.35
C ASN A 52 1.90 -2.42 13.92
N ASP A 53 0.83 -1.66 13.72
CA ASP A 53 0.38 -1.33 12.38
C ASP A 53 1.54 -0.76 11.55
N GLN A 54 1.61 -1.18 10.30
CA GLN A 54 2.58 -0.68 9.33
C GLN A 54 1.87 0.19 8.31
N PHE A 55 2.62 1.11 7.70
CA PHE A 55 2.09 2.04 6.71
C PHE A 55 2.67 1.75 5.33
N PHE A 56 1.80 1.72 4.34
CA PHE A 56 2.16 1.40 2.96
C PHE A 56 1.51 2.39 1.99
N LEU A 57 2.21 2.68 0.89
CA LEU A 57 1.62 3.27 -0.31
C LEU A 57 1.44 2.16 -1.33
N VAL A 58 0.23 2.03 -1.88
CA VAL A 58 -0.16 0.92 -2.74
C VAL A 58 -0.89 1.41 -3.98
N THR A 59 -0.68 0.77 -5.13
CA THR A 59 -1.43 1.03 -6.38
C THR A 59 -2.49 -0.02 -6.70
N ARG A 60 -2.36 -1.18 -6.07
CA ARG A 60 -3.35 -2.25 -6.11
C ARG A 60 -3.40 -2.85 -4.72
N CYS A 61 -4.59 -3.10 -4.20
CA CYS A 61 -4.80 -3.81 -2.95
C CYS A 61 -6.02 -4.70 -3.09
N THR A 62 -5.85 -6.00 -2.81
CA THR A 62 -6.94 -6.97 -2.78
C THR A 62 -6.87 -7.72 -1.46
N GLU A 63 -7.98 -7.80 -0.74
CA GLU A 63 -8.10 -8.68 0.42
C GLU A 63 -8.23 -10.14 -0.04
N VAL A 64 -7.38 -11.01 0.50
CA VAL A 64 -7.39 -12.45 0.27
C VAL A 64 -8.08 -13.10 1.46
N THR A 65 -9.31 -13.57 1.22
CA THR A 65 -10.11 -14.26 2.24
C THR A 65 -9.39 -15.54 2.70
N PRO A 66 -9.43 -15.91 3.99
CA PRO A 66 -8.89 -17.19 4.46
C PRO A 66 -9.42 -18.38 3.64
N GLY A 67 -8.49 -19.21 3.14
CA GLY A 67 -8.80 -20.36 2.27
C GLY A 67 -8.85 -20.04 0.77
N GLN A 68 -8.64 -18.78 0.38
CA GLN A 68 -8.47 -18.36 -1.01
C GLN A 68 -7.01 -18.00 -1.30
N PHE A 69 -6.69 -17.75 -2.57
CA PHE A 69 -5.37 -17.30 -3.01
C PHE A 69 -5.52 -16.25 -4.12
N GLU A 70 -4.54 -15.35 -4.21
CA GLU A 70 -4.41 -14.41 -5.32
C GLU A 70 -3.20 -14.82 -6.17
N HIS A 71 -3.27 -14.59 -7.49
CA HIS A 71 -2.20 -14.93 -8.41
C HIS A 71 -2.03 -13.85 -9.47
N ILE A 72 -0.80 -13.36 -9.61
CA ILE A 72 -0.41 -12.39 -10.63
C ILE A 72 0.39 -13.06 -11.71
N THR A 73 0.03 -12.75 -12.95
CA THR A 73 0.75 -13.14 -14.15
C THR A 73 1.12 -11.89 -14.94
N ALA A 74 2.03 -12.03 -15.89
CA ALA A 74 2.36 -10.94 -16.81
C ALA A 74 1.17 -10.47 -17.66
N THR A 75 0.14 -11.31 -17.81
CA THR A 75 -1.12 -10.95 -18.48
C THR A 75 -2.07 -10.18 -17.57
N THR A 76 -2.12 -10.46 -16.26
CA THR A 76 -2.98 -9.70 -15.34
C THR A 76 -2.37 -8.35 -14.97
N VAL A 77 -1.04 -8.27 -14.87
CA VAL A 77 -0.32 -7.01 -14.64
C VAL A 77 0.90 -6.93 -15.57
N PRO A 78 0.73 -6.30 -16.76
CA PRO A 78 1.82 -6.09 -17.70
C PRO A 78 2.97 -5.25 -17.12
N ALA A 79 4.18 -5.46 -17.64
CA ALA A 79 5.37 -4.74 -17.20
C ALA A 79 5.25 -3.21 -17.35
N GLU A 80 4.58 -2.74 -18.40
CA GLU A 80 4.31 -1.30 -18.60
C GLU A 80 3.47 -0.70 -17.47
N ARG A 81 2.48 -1.46 -16.97
CA ARG A 81 1.64 -1.03 -15.86
C ARG A 81 2.43 -0.99 -14.55
N GLN A 82 3.32 -1.97 -14.33
CA GLN A 82 4.22 -1.95 -13.16
C GLN A 82 5.20 -0.78 -13.22
N ALA A 83 5.72 -0.45 -14.40
CA ALA A 83 6.60 0.70 -14.57
C ALA A 83 5.89 2.02 -14.27
N ASP A 84 4.63 2.18 -14.71
CA ASP A 84 3.84 3.36 -14.37
C ASP A 84 3.50 3.42 -12.88
N TRP A 85 3.14 2.29 -12.25
CA TRP A 85 2.95 2.22 -10.80
C TRP A 85 4.21 2.59 -10.02
N ASN A 86 5.38 2.13 -10.45
CA ASN A 86 6.65 2.50 -9.82
C ASN A 86 6.91 4.00 -9.89
N ARG A 87 6.61 4.62 -11.05
CA ARG A 87 6.71 6.07 -11.21
C ARG A 87 5.74 6.79 -10.27
N GLN A 88 4.47 6.42 -10.26
CA GLN A 88 3.45 7.06 -9.41
C GLN A 88 3.77 6.90 -7.91
N LEU A 89 4.20 5.71 -7.47
CA LEU A 89 4.61 5.46 -6.09
C LEU A 89 5.83 6.30 -5.68
N GLY A 90 6.83 6.41 -6.56
CA GLY A 90 8.00 7.26 -6.33
C GLY A 90 7.63 8.74 -6.21
N GLU A 91 6.83 9.25 -7.14
CA GLU A 91 6.35 10.64 -7.12
C GLU A 91 5.48 10.93 -5.90
N ALA A 92 4.59 10.01 -5.51
CA ALA A 92 3.76 10.16 -4.32
C ALA A 92 4.61 10.14 -3.05
N ALA A 93 5.55 9.20 -2.92
CA ALA A 93 6.43 9.12 -1.76
C ALA A 93 7.29 10.40 -1.61
N GLU A 94 7.83 10.91 -2.71
CA GLU A 94 8.59 12.16 -2.72
C GLU A 94 7.71 13.36 -2.33
N ALA A 95 6.53 13.48 -2.92
CA ALA A 95 5.60 14.57 -2.63
C ALA A 95 5.08 14.56 -1.18
N LEU A 96 4.93 13.37 -0.60
CA LEU A 96 4.52 13.18 0.80
C LEU A 96 5.67 13.37 1.79
N GLY A 97 6.91 13.54 1.30
CA GLY A 97 8.10 13.78 2.11
C GLY A 97 8.74 12.53 2.71
N TYR A 98 8.45 11.34 2.16
CA TYR A 98 9.00 10.09 2.67
C TYR A 98 10.42 9.84 2.18
N SER A 99 11.32 9.56 3.12
CA SER A 99 12.73 9.27 2.85
C SER A 99 13.14 7.84 3.26
N ARG A 100 12.34 7.17 4.09
CA ARG A 100 12.57 5.79 4.55
C ARG A 100 11.51 4.87 3.95
N ILE A 101 11.73 4.50 2.68
CA ILE A 101 10.82 3.65 1.91
C ILE A 101 11.55 2.41 1.37
N THR A 102 10.81 1.34 1.14
CA THR A 102 11.31 0.19 0.38
C THR A 102 11.16 0.43 -1.13
N GLU A 103 11.82 -0.41 -1.94
CA GLU A 103 11.53 -0.45 -3.37
C GLU A 103 10.08 -0.94 -3.61
N PRO A 104 9.39 -0.45 -4.67
CA PRO A 104 8.08 -0.96 -5.06
C PRO A 104 8.11 -2.44 -5.40
N GLY A 105 7.09 -3.18 -4.94
CA GLY A 105 6.96 -4.60 -5.23
C GLY A 105 5.62 -5.19 -4.81
N TRP A 106 5.48 -6.50 -5.03
CA TRP A 106 4.34 -7.25 -4.52
C TRP A 106 4.50 -7.48 -3.02
N LEU A 107 3.49 -7.08 -2.27
CA LEU A 107 3.42 -7.15 -0.82
C LEU A 107 2.36 -8.17 -0.41
N VAL A 108 2.69 -8.96 0.59
CA VAL A 108 1.73 -9.74 1.38
C VAL A 108 1.69 -9.10 2.74
N VAL A 109 0.55 -8.52 3.12
CA VAL A 109 0.37 -7.79 4.37
C VAL A 109 -0.68 -8.52 5.20
N PRO A 110 -0.27 -9.38 6.15
CA PRO A 110 -1.18 -9.96 7.13
C PRO A 110 -1.67 -8.88 8.08
N ASP A 111 -2.96 -8.89 8.35
CA ASP A 111 -3.63 -7.97 9.26
C ASP A 111 -4.26 -8.79 10.40
N LEU A 112 -3.80 -8.53 11.62
CA LEU A 112 -4.17 -9.25 12.84
C LEU A 112 -4.97 -8.29 13.73
N GLY A 113 -6.28 -8.22 13.47
CA GLY A 113 -7.24 -7.40 14.22
C GLY A 113 -7.93 -8.11 15.39
#